data_AF-A0A969T888-F1
#
_entry.id   AF-A0A969T888-F1
#
_cell.length_a   1.000
_cell.length_b   1.000
_cell.length_c   1.000
_cell.angle_alpha   90.00
_cell.angle_beta   90.00
_cell.angle_gamma   90.00
#
_symmetry.space_group_name_H-M   'P 1'
#
loop_
_entity.id
_entity.type
_entity.pdbx_description
1 polymer ?
#
loop_
_entity_poly.entity_id
_entity_poly.type
_entity_poly.pdbx_seq_one_letter_code
_entity_poly.pdbx_strand_id
1 'polypeptide(L)'
;MIGINERRDMIEPEDADLSIVEQCKLLELPRSTLYYTASKAYSDHDLEIMKALDTLHLEDPTCGTRRMRLELAKLGYQVGRRHVRTLMQLMRLKTVYCRPRTTVTDPAKYKYPYLLRNLVIDRPNQA
;
A
#
# COMPACT_ATOMS: atom_id res chain seq x y z
N MET A 1 -27.69 19.66 -15.27
CA MET A 1 -27.60 18.28 -14.74
C MET A 1 -27.00 18.42 -13.34
N ILE A 2 -27.74 18.12 -12.28
CA ILE A 2 -27.31 18.39 -10.88
C ILE A 2 -26.09 17.52 -10.54
N GLY A 3 -25.06 18.10 -9.94
CA GLY A 3 -23.81 17.42 -9.58
C GLY A 3 -23.98 16.42 -8.43
N ILE A 4 -23.07 15.45 -8.31
CA ILE A 4 -23.14 14.43 -7.24
C ILE A 4 -23.05 15.05 -5.84
N ASN A 5 -22.22 16.09 -5.66
CA ASN A 5 -22.09 16.77 -4.37
C ASN A 5 -23.38 17.52 -4.00
N GLU A 6 -23.98 18.22 -4.96
CA GLU A 6 -25.25 18.93 -4.75
C GLU A 6 -26.38 17.96 -4.38
N ARG A 7 -26.46 16.78 -5.03
CA ARG A 7 -27.43 15.74 -4.66
C ARG A 7 -27.18 15.16 -3.28
N ARG A 8 -25.92 15.10 -2.84
CA ARG A 8 -25.57 14.62 -1.50
C ARG A 8 -25.99 15.61 -0.42
N ASP A 9 -25.87 16.91 -0.69
CA ASP A 9 -26.28 17.98 0.23
C ASP A 9 -27.81 18.09 0.38
N MET A 10 -28.59 17.52 -0.56
CA MET A 10 -30.06 17.45 -0.51
C MET A 10 -30.61 16.34 0.40
N ILE A 11 -29.74 15.49 0.99
CA ILE A 11 -30.18 14.39 1.85
C ILE A 11 -30.35 14.90 3.29
N GLU A 12 -31.56 14.71 3.84
CA GLU A 12 -31.94 15.12 5.18
C GLU A 12 -32.08 13.88 6.09
N PRO A 13 -31.07 13.56 6.92
CA PRO A 13 -31.07 12.34 7.71
C PRO A 13 -32.06 12.34 8.87
N GLU A 14 -32.60 13.51 9.25
CA GLU A 14 -33.57 13.70 10.33
C GLU A 14 -35.02 13.80 9.84
N ASP A 15 -35.27 13.61 8.53
CA ASP A 15 -36.61 13.60 7.95
C ASP A 15 -37.46 12.46 8.58
N ALA A 16 -38.66 12.81 9.05
CA ALA A 16 -39.56 11.89 9.72
C ALA A 16 -40.38 11.01 8.76
N ASP A 17 -40.52 11.44 7.51
CA ASP A 17 -41.42 10.84 6.51
C ASP A 17 -40.66 10.00 5.47
N LEU A 18 -39.40 10.34 5.17
CA LEU A 18 -38.59 9.66 4.14
C LEU A 18 -37.30 9.09 4.70
N SER A 19 -37.10 7.78 4.51
CA SER A 19 -35.84 7.14 4.90
C SER A 19 -34.67 7.58 4.01
N ILE A 20 -33.44 7.60 4.55
CA ILE A 20 -32.21 7.87 3.78
C ILE A 20 -32.11 7.02 2.51
N VAL A 21 -32.60 5.77 2.54
CA VAL A 21 -32.59 4.86 1.40
C VAL A 21 -33.51 5.35 0.28
N GLU A 22 -34.69 5.86 0.62
CA GLU A 22 -35.65 6.40 -0.34
C GLU A 22 -35.18 7.72 -0.91
N GLN A 23 -34.63 8.61 -0.08
CA GLN A 23 -34.02 9.87 -0.53
C GLN A 23 -32.88 9.60 -1.53
N CYS A 24 -32.00 8.63 -1.25
CA CYS A 24 -30.93 8.22 -2.16
C CYS A 24 -31.48 7.68 -3.50
N LYS A 25 -32.58 6.92 -3.47
CA LYS A 25 -33.22 6.40 -4.69
C LYS A 25 -33.83 7.53 -5.54
N LEU A 26 -34.52 8.48 -4.91
CA LEU A 26 -35.14 9.63 -5.58
C LEU A 26 -34.10 10.54 -6.24
N LEU A 27 -32.94 10.70 -5.59
CA LEU A 27 -31.82 11.52 -6.08
C LEU A 27 -30.87 10.77 -7.03
N GLU A 28 -31.19 9.51 -7.38
CA GLU A 28 -30.33 8.61 -8.16
C GLU A 28 -28.89 8.54 -7.62
N LEU A 29 -28.74 8.54 -6.29
CA LEU A 29 -27.45 8.57 -5.60
C LEU A 29 -27.13 7.19 -5.00
N PRO A 30 -25.99 6.57 -5.35
CA PRO A 30 -25.56 5.34 -4.69
C PRO A 30 -25.34 5.60 -3.19
N ARG A 31 -25.95 4.78 -2.33
CA ARG A 31 -25.87 4.93 -0.88
C ARG A 31 -24.43 4.98 -0.34
N SER A 32 -23.49 4.29 -1.00
CA SER A 32 -22.06 4.33 -0.66
C SER A 32 -21.47 5.74 -0.72
N THR A 33 -21.95 6.59 -1.64
CA THR A 33 -21.43 7.95 -1.87
C THR A 33 -21.79 8.91 -0.74
N LEU A 34 -22.94 8.69 -0.09
CA LEU A 34 -23.36 9.46 1.08
C LEU A 34 -22.39 9.26 2.25
N TYR A 35 -22.08 8.01 2.58
CA TYR A 35 -21.19 7.66 3.70
C TYR A 35 -19.71 7.77 3.36
N TYR A 36 -19.35 7.85 2.08
CA TYR A 36 -17.97 7.99 1.67
C TYR A 36 -17.42 9.32 2.17
N THR A 37 -16.42 9.23 3.04
CA THR A 37 -15.57 10.35 3.39
C THR A 37 -14.25 10.14 2.66
N ALA A 38 -13.88 11.09 1.80
CA ALA A 38 -12.56 11.06 1.18
C ALA A 38 -11.52 11.08 2.30
N SER A 39 -10.83 9.96 2.51
CA SER A 39 -9.75 9.93 3.49
C SER A 39 -8.67 10.91 3.02
N LYS A 40 -8.21 11.81 3.89
CA LYS A 40 -6.93 12.47 3.67
C LYS A 40 -5.92 11.37 3.34
N ALA A 41 -5.17 11.56 2.26
CA ALA A 41 -4.25 10.52 1.79
C ALA A 41 -3.30 10.09 2.91
N TYR A 42 -2.90 11.03 3.80
CA TYR A 42 -2.03 10.79 4.96
C TYR A 42 -2.44 11.67 6.14
N SER A 43 -2.19 11.17 7.35
CA SER A 43 -2.23 11.96 8.58
C SER A 43 -1.05 12.94 8.61
N ASP A 44 -1.19 14.08 9.30
CA ASP A 44 -0.07 15.03 9.49
C ASP A 44 1.13 14.33 10.17
N HIS A 45 0.86 13.39 11.07
CA HIS A 45 1.89 12.55 11.69
C HIS A 45 2.64 11.67 10.68
N ASP A 46 1.93 11.10 9.70
CA ASP A 46 2.56 10.29 8.66
C ASP A 46 3.46 11.14 7.77
N LEU A 47 3.06 12.38 7.48
CA LEU A 47 3.88 13.32 6.72
C LEU A 47 5.19 13.68 7.46
N GLU A 48 5.15 13.84 8.78
CA GLU A 48 6.36 14.04 9.58
C GLU A 48 7.30 12.83 9.53
N ILE A 49 6.75 11.63 9.68
CA ILE A 49 7.53 10.39 9.59
C ILE A 49 8.12 10.22 8.18
N MET A 50 7.36 10.55 7.14
CA MET A 50 7.85 10.52 5.76
C MET A 50 9.04 11.47 5.56
N LYS A 51 8.98 12.69 6.11
CA LYS A 51 10.12 13.63 6.08
C LYS A 51 11.34 13.05 6.78
N ALA A 52 11.17 12.48 7.98
CA ALA A 52 12.27 11.85 8.71
C ALA A 52 12.85 10.64 7.96
N LEU A 53 12.01 9.82 7.33
CA LEU A 53 12.44 8.70 6.50
C LEU A 53 13.25 9.16 5.28
N ASP A 54 12.88 10.26 4.66
CA ASP A 54 13.61 10.83 3.52
C ASP A 54 15.03 11.26 3.95
N THR A 55 15.14 12.02 5.04
CA THR A 55 16.42 12.44 5.61
C THR A 55 17.30 11.24 5.97
N LEU A 56 16.76 10.24 6.67
CA LEU A 56 17.50 9.03 7.04
C LEU A 56 17.93 8.22 5.81
N HIS A 57 17.13 8.23 4.74
CA HIS A 57 17.48 7.53 3.51
C HIS A 57 18.60 8.23 2.73
N LEU A 58 18.64 9.56 2.76
CA LEU A 58 19.72 10.36 2.18
C LEU A 58 21.04 10.16 2.94
N GLU A 59 20.97 9.99 4.27
CA GLU A 59 22.15 9.70 5.10
C GLU A 59 22.68 8.28 4.90
N ASP A 60 21.81 7.26 4.95
CA ASP A 60 22.18 5.86 4.75
C ASP A 60 21.15 5.12 3.87
N PRO A 61 21.37 5.04 2.54
CA PRO A 61 20.45 4.36 1.63
C PRO A 61 20.46 2.84 1.81
N THR A 62 21.37 2.28 2.61
CA THR A 62 21.41 0.84 2.92
C THR A 62 20.40 0.45 4.00
N CYS A 63 19.86 1.42 4.75
CA CYS A 63 18.94 1.19 5.86
C CYS A 63 17.59 0.66 5.40
N GLY A 64 17.30 -0.60 5.73
CA GLY A 64 15.98 -1.20 5.50
C GLY A 64 14.97 -0.93 6.59
N THR A 65 13.74 -1.38 6.35
CA THR A 65 12.59 -1.19 7.26
C THR A 65 12.86 -1.51 8.74
N ARG A 66 13.74 -2.49 9.03
CA ARG A 66 14.13 -2.82 10.41
C ARG A 66 15.02 -1.73 11.03
N ARG A 67 16.05 -1.28 10.33
CA ARG A 67 16.97 -0.22 10.79
C ARG A 67 16.25 1.13 10.80
N MET A 68 15.49 1.46 9.76
CA MET A 68 14.66 2.67 9.70
C MET A 68 13.71 2.79 10.90
N ARG A 69 13.05 1.71 11.32
CA ARG A 69 12.21 1.71 12.52
C ARG A 69 13.00 1.95 13.81
N LEU A 70 14.26 1.55 13.88
CA LEU A 70 15.11 1.82 15.05
C LEU A 70 15.57 3.28 15.05
N GLU A 71 16.00 3.81 13.90
CA GLU A 71 16.40 5.22 13.78
C GLU A 71 15.22 6.17 14.07
N LEU A 72 14.03 5.88 13.52
CA LEU A 72 12.81 6.62 13.85
C LEU A 72 12.47 6.56 15.34
N ALA A 73 12.68 5.41 16.00
CA ALA A 73 12.47 5.31 17.44
C ALA A 73 13.46 6.14 18.25
N LYS A 74 14.72 6.28 17.80
CA LYS A 74 15.71 7.18 18.42
C LYS A 74 15.32 8.65 18.28
N LEU A 75 14.66 9.01 17.18
CA LEU A 75 14.09 10.34 16.94
C LEU A 75 12.79 10.59 17.73
N GLY A 76 12.30 9.60 18.49
CA GLY A 76 11.10 9.72 19.33
C GLY A 76 9.79 9.26 18.68
N TYR A 77 9.82 8.76 17.43
CA TYR A 77 8.62 8.27 16.76
C TYR A 77 8.23 6.86 17.23
N GLN A 78 7.00 6.70 17.72
CA GLN A 78 6.44 5.41 18.10
C GLN A 78 5.76 4.72 16.92
N VAL A 79 6.55 4.16 16.00
CA VAL A 79 6.05 3.49 14.80
C VAL A 79 6.48 2.03 14.66
N GLY A 80 5.53 1.20 14.25
CA GLY A 80 5.77 -0.22 13.96
C GLY A 80 6.47 -0.44 12.61
N ARG A 81 7.20 -1.56 12.49
CA ARG A 81 7.91 -1.94 11.25
C ARG A 81 6.98 -2.02 10.03
N ARG A 82 5.74 -2.48 10.20
CA ARG A 82 4.76 -2.59 9.11
C ARG A 82 4.40 -1.20 8.58
N HIS A 83 4.16 -0.24 9.47
CA HIS A 83 3.85 1.14 9.09
C HIS A 83 5.01 1.79 8.34
N VAL A 84 6.23 1.67 8.88
CA VAL A 84 7.45 2.14 8.22
C VAL A 84 7.58 1.54 6.81
N ARG A 85 7.31 0.24 6.64
CA ARG A 85 7.32 -0.40 5.31
C ARG A 85 6.29 0.23 4.37
N THR A 86 5.06 0.46 4.82
CA THR A 86 4.00 1.07 4.02
C THR A 86 4.43 2.46 3.55
N LEU A 87 4.93 3.31 4.46
CA LEU A 87 5.39 4.65 4.13
C LEU A 87 6.56 4.64 3.15
N MET A 88 7.58 3.79 3.38
CA MET A 88 8.70 3.63 2.44
C MET A 88 8.24 3.17 1.05
N GLN A 89 7.31 2.21 0.96
CA GLN A 89 6.77 1.74 -0.32
C GLN A 89 6.03 2.85 -1.06
N LEU A 90 5.27 3.64 -0.32
CA LEU A 90 4.49 4.74 -0.85
C LEU A 90 5.39 5.86 -1.40
N MET A 91 6.43 6.21 -0.66
CA MET A 91 7.48 7.13 -1.08
C MET A 91 8.43 6.54 -2.14
N ARG A 92 8.29 5.26 -2.48
CA ARG A 92 9.16 4.51 -3.40
C ARG A 92 10.63 4.41 -2.94
N LEU A 93 10.89 4.57 -1.65
CA LEU A 93 12.20 4.39 -1.04
C LEU A 93 12.56 2.89 -1.00
N LYS A 94 13.74 2.56 -1.50
CA LYS A 94 14.27 1.19 -1.52
C LYS A 94 15.67 1.16 -0.97
N THR A 95 15.97 0.13 -0.19
CA THR A 95 17.32 -0.12 0.28
C THR A 95 18.27 -0.42 -0.87
N VAL A 96 19.38 0.30 -0.92
CA VAL A 96 20.47 0.09 -1.86
C VAL A 96 21.55 -0.70 -1.13
N TYR A 97 21.71 -1.97 -1.49
CA TYR A 97 22.80 -2.82 -0.97
C TYR A 97 23.21 -3.84 -2.02
N CYS A 98 24.45 -4.33 -1.92
CA CYS A 98 24.96 -5.39 -2.78
C CYS A 98 24.13 -6.66 -2.59
N ARG A 99 23.31 -6.99 -3.59
CA ARG A 99 22.58 -8.26 -3.61
C ARG A 99 23.49 -9.37 -4.13
N PRO A 100 23.40 -10.59 -3.58
CA PRO A 100 24.13 -11.71 -4.14
C PRO A 100 23.74 -11.89 -5.62
N ARG A 101 24.74 -12.07 -6.48
CA ARG A 101 24.51 -12.39 -7.90
C ARG A 101 23.99 -13.82 -8.00
N THR A 102 22.68 -13.98 -8.08
CA THR A 102 22.02 -15.30 -8.24
C THR A 102 22.32 -15.97 -9.58
N THR A 103 22.89 -15.23 -10.54
CA THR A 103 23.37 -15.75 -11.83
C THR A 103 24.73 -16.45 -11.71
N VAL A 104 25.55 -16.08 -10.73
CA VAL A 104 26.84 -16.73 -10.51
C VAL A 104 26.61 -17.99 -9.69
N THR A 105 26.72 -19.13 -10.36
CA THR A 105 26.56 -20.43 -9.70
C THR A 105 27.81 -20.77 -8.90
N ASP A 106 27.62 -21.32 -7.71
CA ASP A 106 28.70 -21.93 -6.93
C ASP A 106 29.26 -23.15 -7.69
N PRO A 107 30.56 -23.15 -8.08
CA PRO A 107 31.16 -24.27 -8.80
C PRO A 107 31.11 -25.59 -8.03
N ALA A 108 31.08 -25.53 -6.69
CA ALA A 108 31.03 -26.71 -5.83
C ALA A 108 29.63 -27.33 -5.71
N LYS A 109 28.57 -26.60 -6.08
CA LYS A 109 27.20 -27.11 -6.03
C LYS A 109 26.82 -27.84 -7.30
N TYR A 110 26.33 -29.06 -7.13
CA TYR A 110 25.78 -29.87 -8.22
C TYR A 110 24.60 -29.15 -8.90
N LYS A 111 24.65 -29.02 -10.23
CA LYS A 111 23.59 -28.42 -11.03
C LYS A 111 22.51 -29.46 -11.29
N TYR A 112 21.32 -29.24 -10.74
CA TYR A 112 20.16 -30.08 -11.05
C TYR A 112 19.76 -29.88 -12.52
N PRO A 113 19.59 -30.97 -13.29
CA PRO A 113 19.08 -30.87 -14.64
C PRO A 113 17.66 -30.31 -14.63
N TYR A 114 17.35 -29.40 -15.56
CA TYR A 114 15.98 -28.93 -15.75
C TYR A 114 15.19 -29.99 -16.49
N LEU A 115 14.56 -30.91 -15.74
CA LEU A 115 13.88 -32.10 -16.28
C LEU A 115 12.71 -31.75 -17.21
N LEU A 116 12.17 -30.53 -17.12
CA LEU A 116 11.07 -30.04 -17.95
C LEU A 116 11.53 -29.45 -19.29
N ARG A 117 12.84 -29.32 -19.57
CA ARG A 117 13.35 -28.59 -20.74
C ARG A 117 12.81 -29.11 -22.08
N ASN A 118 12.54 -30.42 -22.15
CA ASN A 118 12.06 -31.10 -23.36
C ASN A 118 10.79 -31.93 -23.09
N LEU A 119 10.08 -31.67 -21.99
CA LEU A 119 8.85 -32.38 -21.67
C LEU A 119 7.71 -31.79 -22.53
N VAL A 120 7.11 -32.61 -23.37
CA VAL A 120 5.89 -32.24 -24.12
C VAL A 120 4.72 -32.27 -23.14
N ILE A 121 4.05 -31.13 -22.95
CA ILE A 121 2.86 -31.03 -22.09
C ILE A 121 1.62 -31.12 -22.99
N ASP A 122 0.92 -32.25 -22.93
CA ASP A 122 -0.23 -32.56 -23.79
C ASP A 122 -1.59 -32.44 -23.06
N ARG A 123 -1.57 -32.40 -21.71
CA ARG A 123 -2.80 -32.29 -20.90
C ARG A 123 -2.60 -31.59 -19.55
N PRO A 124 -3.68 -31.07 -18.94
CA PRO A 124 -3.65 -30.55 -17.57
C PRO A 124 -3.21 -31.64 -16.56
N ASN A 125 -2.38 -31.25 -15.57
CA ASN A 125 -1.88 -32.11 -14.48
C ASN A 125 -1.02 -33.31 -14.93
N GLN A 126 -0.24 -33.17 -16.00
CA GLN A 126 0.80 -34.12 -16.36
C GLN A 126 1.98 -34.03 -15.38
N ALA A 127 2.30 -35.14 -14.71
CA ALA A 127 3.41 -35.26 -13.75
C ALA A 127 4.74 -35.57 -14.44
#